data_AF-A0A359B0I6-F1
#
_entry.id   AF-A0A359B0I6-F1
#
_cell.length_a   1.000
_cell.length_b   1.000
_cell.length_c   1.000
_cell.angle_alpha   90.00
_cell.angle_beta   90.00
_cell.angle_gamma   90.00
#
_symmetry.space_group_name_H-M   'P 1'
#
loop_
_entity.id
_entity.type
_entity.pdbx_description
1 polymer ?
#
loop_
_entity_poly.entity_id
_entity_poly.type
_entity_poly.pdbx_seq_one_letter_code
_entity_poly.pdbx_strand_id
1 'polypeptide(L)'
;LGMMHHGLVEHMPYQAVFFGDYLVDGWQDAAQQLADRGLKVVFTGHFHSNDVSSFTSSAGNTLYDVETASLSQYPFAYRFVELHQDRLSIDTRFVDSIPGKPFLQKEYKSKFEKLSRRVAANRLKQIGFPLPQETLDALTELLVKMAVVHAAGDEKTDAEMTKAVETLQHILGGENAGIESFQMDFPPADNRLDIAL
;
A
#
# COMPACT_ATOMS: atom_id res chain seq x y z
N LEU A 1 -8.03 11.39 -17.30
CA LEU A 1 -8.36 11.01 -15.90
C LEU A 1 -9.43 9.94 -15.94
N GLY A 2 -9.33 8.91 -15.09
CA GLY A 2 -10.31 7.85 -14.94
C GLY A 2 -10.57 7.54 -13.47
N MET A 3 -11.65 6.83 -13.17
CA MET A 3 -11.93 6.34 -11.82
C MET A 3 -12.48 4.92 -11.88
N MET A 4 -12.07 4.06 -10.96
CA MET A 4 -12.64 2.73 -10.77
C MET A 4 -12.54 2.29 -9.30
N HIS A 5 -13.12 1.15 -8.95
CA HIS A 5 -13.09 0.68 -7.57
C HIS A 5 -11.83 -0.13 -7.23
N HIS A 6 -11.51 -1.15 -8.03
CA HIS A 6 -10.35 -2.03 -7.81
C HIS A 6 -9.06 -1.38 -8.33
N GLY A 7 -7.91 -1.82 -7.84
CA GLY A 7 -6.61 -1.36 -8.33
C GLY A 7 -6.37 -1.79 -9.78
N LEU A 8 -5.70 -0.93 -10.55
CA LEU A 8 -5.24 -1.18 -11.92
C LEU A 8 -3.78 -1.64 -11.96
N VAL A 9 -2.98 -1.32 -10.94
CA VAL A 9 -1.58 -1.74 -10.81
C VAL A 9 -1.32 -2.24 -9.40
N GLU A 10 -0.22 -2.97 -9.20
CA GLU A 10 0.21 -3.34 -7.84
C GLU A 10 0.69 -2.11 -7.07
N HIS A 11 0.23 -1.98 -5.83
CA HIS A 11 0.59 -0.98 -4.82
C HIS A 11 1.56 -1.52 -3.75
N MET A 12 1.98 -2.79 -3.88
CA MET A 12 3.04 -3.37 -3.06
C MET A 12 3.66 -4.57 -3.79
N PRO A 13 4.88 -4.99 -3.42
CA PRO A 13 5.48 -6.20 -3.96
C PRO A 13 4.56 -7.41 -3.81
N TYR A 14 4.31 -8.10 -4.94
CA TYR A 14 3.54 -9.34 -5.00
C TYR A 14 2.06 -9.21 -4.61
N GLN A 15 1.46 -8.01 -4.69
CA GLN A 15 0.04 -7.82 -4.41
C GLN A 15 -0.84 -8.75 -5.23
N ALA A 16 -0.56 -8.94 -6.52
CA ALA A 16 -1.35 -9.83 -7.39
C ALA A 16 -1.30 -11.30 -6.94
N VAL A 17 -0.23 -11.71 -6.26
CA VAL A 17 -0.06 -13.08 -5.75
C VAL A 17 -0.83 -13.30 -4.46
N PHE A 18 -0.74 -12.36 -3.51
CA PHE A 18 -1.31 -12.52 -2.16
C PHE A 18 -2.68 -11.87 -1.98
N PHE A 19 -2.99 -10.90 -2.84
CA PHE A 19 -4.15 -10.00 -2.77
C PHE A 19 -4.71 -9.73 -4.18
N GLY A 20 -4.68 -10.71 -5.08
CA GLY A 20 -5.14 -10.57 -6.47
C GLY A 20 -6.59 -10.07 -6.61
N ASP A 21 -7.47 -10.46 -5.68
CA ASP A 21 -8.89 -10.02 -5.64
C ASP A 21 -9.06 -8.50 -5.43
N TYR A 22 -7.98 -7.77 -5.16
CA TYR A 22 -7.99 -6.33 -5.00
C TYR A 22 -7.60 -5.57 -6.27
N LEU A 23 -7.13 -6.28 -7.29
CA LEU A 23 -6.83 -5.75 -8.60
C LEU A 23 -7.94 -6.13 -9.58
N VAL A 24 -8.06 -5.40 -10.67
CA VAL A 24 -8.91 -5.82 -11.79
C VAL A 24 -8.36 -7.09 -12.43
N ASP A 25 -9.25 -7.98 -12.87
CA ASP A 25 -8.84 -9.18 -13.62
C ASP A 25 -8.06 -8.77 -14.89
N GLY A 26 -6.88 -9.37 -15.08
CA GLY A 26 -6.01 -9.05 -16.21
C GLY A 26 -5.39 -7.64 -16.13
N TRP A 27 -5.14 -7.13 -14.92
CA TRP A 27 -4.64 -5.78 -14.68
C TRP A 27 -3.45 -5.36 -15.56
N GLN A 28 -2.50 -6.26 -15.87
CA GLN A 28 -1.35 -5.92 -16.71
C GLN A 28 -1.77 -5.50 -18.13
N ASP A 29 -2.70 -6.24 -18.74
CA ASP A 29 -3.20 -5.93 -20.07
C ASP A 29 -4.05 -4.65 -20.05
N ALA A 30 -4.89 -4.50 -19.02
CA ALA A 30 -5.69 -3.29 -18.83
C ALA A 30 -4.81 -2.04 -18.64
N ALA A 31 -3.78 -2.10 -17.79
CA ALA A 31 -2.85 -1.00 -17.54
C ALA A 31 -2.08 -0.61 -18.80
N GLN A 32 -1.53 -1.60 -19.53
CA GLN A 32 -0.88 -1.40 -20.83
C GLN A 32 -1.82 -0.69 -21.82
N GLN A 33 -3.01 -1.25 -22.00
CA GLN A 33 -3.99 -0.74 -22.96
C GLN A 33 -4.49 0.67 -22.64
N LEU A 34 -4.65 1.01 -21.37
CA LEU A 34 -5.11 2.33 -20.92
C LEU A 34 -4.00 3.37 -21.01
N ALA A 35 -2.79 3.03 -20.58
CA ALA A 35 -1.62 3.90 -20.69
C ALA A 35 -1.35 4.25 -22.17
N ASP A 36 -1.39 3.27 -23.08
CA ASP A 36 -1.17 3.48 -24.51
C ASP A 36 -2.27 4.28 -25.20
N ARG A 37 -3.47 4.32 -24.62
CA ARG A 37 -4.56 5.19 -25.07
C ARG A 37 -4.54 6.59 -24.44
N GLY A 38 -3.50 6.90 -23.68
CA GLY A 38 -3.27 8.23 -23.09
C GLY A 38 -3.93 8.44 -21.72
N LEU A 39 -4.39 7.38 -21.04
CA LEU A 39 -4.81 7.53 -19.65
C LEU A 39 -3.58 7.77 -18.76
N LYS A 40 -3.45 8.99 -18.25
CA LYS A 40 -2.33 9.39 -17.36
C LYS A 40 -2.56 9.04 -15.89
N VAL A 41 -3.78 9.20 -15.40
CA VAL A 41 -4.12 9.03 -13.97
C VAL A 41 -5.45 8.32 -13.84
N VAL A 42 -5.50 7.31 -12.97
CA VAL A 42 -6.72 6.65 -12.52
C VAL A 42 -6.82 6.74 -11.00
N PHE A 43 -8.01 7.02 -10.49
CA PHE A 43 -8.28 7.00 -9.05
C PHE A 43 -8.97 5.69 -8.68
N THR A 44 -8.43 4.99 -7.68
CA THR A 44 -8.88 3.68 -7.22
C THR A 44 -9.09 3.65 -5.71
N GLY A 45 -9.50 2.49 -5.20
CA GLY A 45 -9.66 2.21 -3.78
C GLY A 45 -9.65 0.71 -3.55
N HIS A 46 -10.66 0.19 -2.84
CA HIS A 46 -10.90 -1.24 -2.57
C HIS A 46 -9.88 -1.93 -1.66
N PHE A 47 -8.58 -1.74 -1.86
CA PHE A 47 -7.55 -2.27 -0.96
C PHE A 47 -7.49 -1.51 0.38
N HIS A 48 -8.01 -0.28 0.39
CA HIS A 48 -8.14 0.62 1.54
C HIS A 48 -6.81 1.10 2.11
N SER A 49 -5.76 1.13 1.29
CA SER A 49 -4.50 1.82 1.56
C SER A 49 -4.50 3.21 0.92
N ASN A 50 -3.60 4.08 1.39
CA ASN A 50 -3.38 5.37 0.79
C ASN A 50 -2.04 5.33 0.06
N ASP A 51 -2.07 4.93 -1.21
CA ASP A 51 -0.87 4.63 -1.99
C ASP A 51 -1.00 5.20 -3.41
N VAL A 52 0.11 5.55 -4.05
CA VAL A 52 0.18 5.94 -5.44
C VAL A 52 1.28 5.16 -6.13
N SER A 53 0.87 4.31 -7.06
CA SER A 53 1.80 3.47 -7.81
C SER A 53 1.78 3.84 -9.29
N SER A 54 2.91 3.65 -9.97
CA SER A 54 3.04 3.96 -11.39
C SER A 54 3.35 2.73 -12.24
N PHE A 55 2.77 2.71 -13.44
CA PHE A 55 3.03 1.71 -14.47
C PHE A 55 3.49 2.42 -15.74
N THR A 56 4.56 1.93 -16.36
CA THR A 56 5.01 2.41 -17.68
C THR A 56 4.85 1.31 -18.71
N SER A 57 4.04 1.59 -19.74
CA SER A 57 3.77 0.67 -20.82
C SER A 57 5.03 0.38 -21.65
N SER A 58 5.01 -0.70 -22.43
CA SER A 58 6.09 -1.01 -23.38
C SER A 58 6.35 0.09 -24.43
N ALA A 59 5.36 0.95 -24.71
CA ALA A 59 5.52 2.10 -25.60
C ALA A 59 6.06 3.35 -24.88
N GLY A 60 6.36 3.26 -23.59
CA GLY A 60 6.88 4.36 -22.77
C GLY A 60 5.81 5.29 -22.20
N ASN A 61 4.54 4.89 -22.21
CA ASN A 61 3.47 5.70 -21.63
C ASN A 61 3.30 5.38 -20.14
N THR A 62 3.48 6.38 -19.27
CA THR A 62 3.28 6.24 -17.83
C THR A 62 1.83 6.54 -17.44
N LEU A 63 1.28 5.66 -16.60
CA LEU A 63 0.00 5.77 -15.92
C LEU A 63 0.25 5.74 -14.41
N TYR A 64 -0.46 6.58 -13.67
CA TYR A 64 -0.48 6.60 -12.20
C TYR A 64 -1.81 6.06 -11.70
N ASP A 65 -1.74 5.08 -10.80
CA ASP A 65 -2.87 4.58 -10.03
C ASP A 65 -2.84 5.23 -8.65
N VAL A 66 -3.89 5.97 -8.32
CA VAL A 66 -4.00 6.75 -7.09
C VAL A 66 -5.05 6.09 -6.20
N GLU A 67 -4.59 5.21 -5.30
CA GLU A 67 -5.45 4.52 -4.34
C GLU A 67 -5.74 5.44 -3.14
N THR A 68 -7.01 5.66 -2.82
CA THR A 68 -7.39 6.42 -1.62
C THR A 68 -7.89 5.51 -0.52
N ALA A 69 -7.31 5.64 0.68
CA ALA A 69 -7.73 4.82 1.81
C ALA A 69 -9.20 5.08 2.18
N SER A 70 -9.84 4.05 2.73
CA SER A 70 -11.25 4.13 3.08
C SER A 70 -11.50 5.06 4.28
N LEU A 71 -12.56 5.87 4.20
CA LEU A 71 -13.10 6.65 5.32
C LEU A 71 -13.76 5.80 6.41
N SER A 72 -13.83 4.46 6.26
CA SER A 72 -14.37 3.56 7.30
C SER A 72 -13.32 2.95 8.22
N GLN A 73 -12.03 3.13 7.93
CA GLN A 73 -10.92 2.60 8.73
C GLN A 73 -9.77 3.60 8.87
N TYR A 74 -8.83 3.31 9.76
CA TYR A 74 -7.54 4.02 9.76
C TYR A 74 -6.92 3.94 8.36
N PRO A 75 -6.41 5.05 7.78
CA PRO A 75 -6.15 6.36 8.41
C PRO A 75 -7.23 7.43 8.19
N PHE A 76 -8.38 7.10 7.59
CA PHE A 76 -9.44 8.05 7.20
C PHE A 76 -8.95 9.11 6.19
N ALA A 77 -8.30 8.66 5.12
CA ALA A 77 -7.75 9.55 4.10
C ALA A 77 -8.84 10.13 3.18
N TYR A 78 -8.59 11.33 2.68
CA TYR A 78 -9.26 11.94 1.54
C TYR A 78 -8.26 12.82 0.79
N ARG A 79 -8.45 13.02 -0.52
CA ARG A 79 -7.49 13.74 -1.37
C ARG A 79 -8.14 15.00 -1.95
N PHE A 80 -7.40 16.11 -1.95
CA PHE A 80 -7.65 17.23 -2.84
C PHE A 80 -6.88 17.01 -4.13
N VAL A 81 -7.56 17.21 -5.25
CA VAL A 81 -6.97 17.06 -6.59
C VAL A 81 -7.22 18.36 -7.35
N GLU A 82 -6.14 19.04 -7.70
CA GLU A 82 -6.16 20.27 -8.49
C GLU A 82 -5.67 19.98 -9.90
N LEU A 83 -6.54 20.18 -10.88
CA LEU A 83 -6.23 20.00 -12.29
C LEU A 83 -5.81 21.34 -12.89
N HIS A 84 -4.59 21.39 -13.42
CA HIS A 84 -4.07 22.52 -14.18
C HIS A 84 -3.88 22.16 -15.66
N GLN A 85 -3.39 23.09 -16.47
CA GLN A 85 -3.18 22.85 -17.91
C GLN A 85 -2.12 21.79 -18.19
N ASP A 86 -1.07 21.73 -17.37
CA ASP A 86 0.14 20.93 -17.60
C ASP A 86 0.43 19.92 -16.50
N ARG A 87 -0.32 19.96 -15.39
CA ARG A 87 -0.13 19.07 -14.25
C ARG A 87 -1.41 18.81 -13.48
N LEU A 88 -1.36 17.77 -12.68
CA LEU A 88 -2.34 17.41 -11.67
C LEU A 88 -1.65 17.37 -10.30
N SER A 89 -2.10 18.20 -9.38
CA SER A 89 -1.55 18.30 -8.01
C SER A 89 -2.45 17.53 -7.05
N ILE A 90 -1.87 16.63 -6.25
CA ILE A 90 -2.57 15.81 -5.25
C ILE A 90 -2.06 16.15 -3.86
N ASP A 91 -3.01 16.40 -2.94
CA ASP A 91 -2.76 16.64 -1.53
C ASP A 91 -3.69 15.77 -0.68
N THR A 92 -3.12 14.74 -0.05
CA THR A 92 -3.82 13.85 0.87
C THR A 92 -3.96 14.49 2.25
N ARG A 93 -5.14 14.32 2.84
CA ARG A 93 -5.50 14.72 4.19
C ARG A 93 -6.11 13.55 4.93
N PHE A 94 -6.00 13.60 6.26
CA PHE A 94 -6.51 12.55 7.13
C PHE A 94 -7.47 13.14 8.16
N VAL A 95 -8.54 12.42 8.44
CA VAL A 95 -9.48 12.82 9.50
C VAL A 95 -8.94 12.32 10.85
N ASP A 96 -8.22 13.20 11.54
CA ASP A 96 -7.64 12.88 12.85
C ASP A 96 -8.71 12.80 13.96
N SER A 97 -9.75 13.62 13.84
CA SER A 97 -10.81 13.77 14.83
C SER A 97 -12.13 14.25 14.21
N ILE A 98 -13.22 13.99 14.93
CA ILE A 98 -14.56 14.52 14.65
C ILE A 98 -15.19 15.04 15.96
N PRO A 99 -16.24 15.88 15.92
CA PRO A 99 -16.98 16.27 17.11
C PRO A 99 -17.40 15.03 17.94
N GLY A 100 -17.06 15.03 19.22
CA GLY A 100 -17.32 13.90 20.13
C GLY A 100 -16.29 12.75 20.05
N LYS A 101 -15.29 12.82 19.16
CA LYS A 101 -14.25 11.80 19.03
C LYS A 101 -12.87 12.43 18.71
N PRO A 102 -12.24 13.10 19.69
CA PRO A 102 -11.00 13.85 19.49
C PRO A 102 -9.77 12.97 19.19
N PHE A 103 -9.84 11.67 19.48
CA PHE A 103 -8.75 10.72 19.26
C PHE A 103 -9.11 9.65 18.20
N LEU A 104 -10.02 9.98 17.26
CA LEU A 104 -10.57 9.04 16.28
C LEU A 104 -9.49 8.23 15.58
N GLN A 105 -8.50 8.89 14.97
CA GLN A 105 -7.47 8.19 14.20
C GLN A 105 -6.59 7.31 15.10
N LYS A 106 -6.18 7.80 16.29
CA LYS A 106 -5.40 7.00 17.25
C LYS A 106 -6.16 5.76 17.72
N GLU A 107 -7.45 5.91 18.05
CA GLU A 107 -8.29 4.79 18.47
C GLU A 107 -8.45 3.74 17.36
N TYR A 108 -8.62 4.17 16.11
CA TYR A 108 -8.80 3.25 14.99
C TYR A 108 -7.48 2.67 14.49
N LYS A 109 -6.35 3.37 14.65
CA LYS A 109 -5.02 2.80 14.45
C LYS A 109 -4.84 1.57 15.35
N SER A 110 -5.13 1.69 16.64
CA SER A 110 -5.06 0.55 17.56
C SER A 110 -6.06 -0.57 17.26
N LYS A 111 -7.22 -0.26 16.66
CA LYS A 111 -8.16 -1.30 16.19
C LYS A 111 -7.63 -2.00 14.94
N PHE A 112 -7.06 -1.23 14.01
CA PHE A 112 -6.45 -1.74 12.79
C PHE A 112 -5.26 -2.64 13.12
N GLU A 113 -4.35 -2.21 13.99
CA GLU A 113 -3.23 -3.03 14.50
C GLU A 113 -3.71 -4.39 15.05
N LYS A 114 -4.78 -4.40 15.87
CA LYS A 114 -5.35 -5.64 16.42
C LYS A 114 -5.96 -6.54 15.35
N LEU A 115 -6.61 -5.96 14.35
CA LEU A 115 -7.18 -6.70 13.23
C LEU A 115 -6.07 -7.30 12.36
N SER A 116 -5.10 -6.48 11.95
CA SER A 116 -3.94 -6.89 11.16
C SER A 116 -3.15 -7.99 11.87
N ARG A 117 -2.99 -7.90 13.20
CA ARG A 117 -2.33 -8.95 14.00
C ARG A 117 -3.05 -10.29 13.88
N ARG A 118 -4.38 -10.27 13.99
CA ARG A 118 -5.20 -11.49 13.85
C ARG A 118 -5.09 -12.06 12.44
N VAL A 119 -5.15 -11.21 11.42
CA VAL A 119 -5.05 -11.63 10.01
C VAL A 119 -3.67 -12.22 9.74
N ALA A 120 -2.59 -11.51 10.10
CA ALA A 120 -1.21 -11.95 9.94
C ALA A 120 -0.96 -13.28 10.66
N ALA A 121 -1.31 -13.39 11.94
CA ALA A 121 -1.13 -14.63 12.70
C ALA A 121 -1.91 -15.82 12.09
N ASN A 122 -3.13 -15.59 11.60
CA ASN A 122 -3.91 -16.64 10.94
C ASN A 122 -3.29 -17.07 9.61
N ARG A 123 -2.79 -16.13 8.81
CA ARG A 123 -2.09 -16.42 7.54
C ARG A 123 -0.78 -17.17 7.78
N LEU A 124 0.01 -16.72 8.74
CA LEU A 124 1.29 -17.37 9.10
C LEU A 124 1.09 -18.80 9.60
N LYS A 125 0.00 -19.09 10.33
CA LYS A 125 -0.36 -20.46 10.75
C LYS A 125 -0.79 -21.37 9.58
N GLN A 126 -1.19 -20.79 8.46
CA GLN A 126 -1.58 -21.52 7.25
C GLN A 126 -0.38 -21.74 6.31
N ILE A 127 0.80 -21.22 6.65
CA ILE A 127 2.04 -21.53 5.92
C ILE A 127 2.30 -23.03 6.07
N GLY A 128 2.56 -23.70 4.95
CA GLY A 128 2.60 -25.17 4.84
C GLY A 128 3.73 -25.89 5.59
N PHE A 129 4.40 -25.21 6.52
CA PHE A 129 5.42 -25.79 7.39
C PHE A 129 5.41 -25.11 8.77
N PRO A 130 5.71 -25.86 9.85
CA PRO A 130 5.72 -25.30 11.20
C PRO A 130 6.91 -24.35 11.40
N LEU A 131 6.63 -23.19 11.98
CA LEU A 131 7.63 -22.20 12.41
C LEU A 131 7.73 -22.15 13.94
N PRO A 132 8.91 -21.86 14.51
CA PRO A 132 9.04 -21.59 15.95
C PRO A 132 8.13 -20.43 16.39
N GLN A 133 7.61 -20.48 17.63
CA GLN A 133 6.69 -19.45 18.13
C GLN A 133 7.32 -18.04 18.10
N GLU A 134 8.60 -17.93 18.47
CA GLU A 134 9.34 -16.67 18.42
C GLU A 134 9.40 -16.08 17.00
N THR A 135 9.58 -16.93 15.99
CA THR A 135 9.55 -16.52 14.58
C THR A 135 8.16 -16.06 14.15
N LEU A 136 7.12 -16.77 14.56
CA LEU A 136 5.73 -16.37 14.27
C LEU A 136 5.39 -15.02 14.89
N ASP A 137 5.83 -14.76 16.11
CA ASP A 137 5.61 -13.50 16.80
C ASP A 137 6.36 -12.36 16.09
N ALA A 138 7.64 -12.54 15.77
CA ALA A 138 8.45 -11.55 15.06
C ALA A 138 7.86 -11.20 13.67
N LEU A 139 7.47 -12.22 12.90
CA LEU A 139 6.81 -12.04 11.60
C LEU A 139 5.46 -11.33 11.73
N THR A 140 4.67 -11.68 12.75
CA THR A 140 3.39 -11.04 12.99
C THR A 140 3.58 -9.55 13.29
N GLU A 141 4.52 -9.19 14.17
CA GLU A 141 4.81 -7.78 14.47
C GLU A 141 5.27 -7.01 13.23
N LEU A 142 6.16 -7.59 12.42
CA LEU A 142 6.62 -6.99 11.17
C LEU A 142 5.45 -6.73 10.22
N LEU A 143 4.61 -7.74 9.95
CA LEU A 143 3.45 -7.61 9.06
C LEU A 143 2.42 -6.59 9.56
N VAL A 144 2.19 -6.51 10.87
CA VAL A 144 1.29 -5.49 11.45
C VAL A 144 1.86 -4.09 11.22
N LYS A 145 3.16 -3.92 11.47
CA LYS A 145 3.81 -2.62 11.28
C LYS A 145 3.77 -2.18 9.82
N MET A 146 4.11 -3.10 8.92
CA MET A 146 4.03 -2.92 7.47
C MET A 146 2.62 -2.52 7.04
N ALA A 147 1.59 -3.25 7.48
CA ALA A 147 0.20 -2.92 7.14
C ALA A 147 -0.25 -1.54 7.65
N VAL A 148 0.19 -1.14 8.85
CA VAL A 148 -0.16 0.16 9.45
C VAL A 148 0.51 1.32 8.71
N VAL A 149 1.77 1.15 8.32
CA VAL A 149 2.50 2.17 7.58
C VAL A 149 1.93 2.27 6.16
N HIS A 150 1.69 1.13 5.49
CA HIS A 150 1.12 1.10 4.15
C HIS A 150 -0.31 1.65 4.07
N ALA A 151 -1.15 1.37 5.08
CA ALA A 151 -2.48 1.98 5.12
C ALA A 151 -2.44 3.51 5.14
N ALA A 152 -1.37 4.11 5.69
CA ALA A 152 -1.21 5.56 5.81
C ALA A 152 -0.50 6.22 4.61
N GLY A 153 0.26 5.47 3.83
CA GLY A 153 1.11 5.98 2.76
C GLY A 153 2.39 6.69 3.21
N ASP A 154 3.21 7.03 2.22
CA ASP A 154 4.61 7.46 2.27
C ASP A 154 5.43 6.52 3.16
N GLU A 155 5.41 5.21 2.84
CA GLU A 155 5.96 4.18 3.71
C GLU A 155 7.45 4.38 3.94
N LYS A 156 7.79 4.72 5.19
CA LYS A 156 9.17 4.83 5.62
C LYS A 156 9.55 3.61 6.41
N THR A 157 10.63 2.96 5.97
CA THR A 157 11.32 1.98 6.80
C THR A 157 12.01 2.73 7.94
N ASP A 158 11.45 2.60 9.14
CA ASP A 158 12.11 3.09 10.36
C ASP A 158 13.07 2.04 10.93
N ALA A 159 13.91 2.45 11.89
CA ALA A 159 14.93 1.58 12.47
C ALA A 159 14.37 0.29 13.11
N GLU A 160 13.14 0.34 13.62
CA GLU A 160 12.46 -0.82 14.18
C GLU A 160 11.99 -1.79 13.08
N MET A 161 11.48 -1.29 11.95
CA MET A 161 11.11 -2.10 10.79
C MET A 161 12.34 -2.72 10.14
N THR A 162 13.43 -1.95 10.00
CA THR A 162 14.73 -2.48 9.55
C THR A 162 15.19 -3.62 10.45
N LYS A 163 15.17 -3.43 11.77
CA LYS A 163 15.57 -4.46 12.73
C LYS A 163 14.70 -5.72 12.65
N ALA A 164 13.39 -5.55 12.43
CA ALA A 164 12.46 -6.68 12.27
C ALA A 164 12.73 -7.46 10.97
N VAL A 165 13.05 -6.77 9.88
CA VAL A 165 13.50 -7.38 8.60
C VAL A 165 14.84 -8.10 8.77
N GLU A 166 15.83 -7.49 9.42
CA GLU A 166 17.14 -8.10 9.72
C GLU A 166 16.98 -9.37 10.57
N THR A 167 16.13 -9.32 11.59
CA THR A 167 15.82 -10.48 12.44
C THR A 167 15.22 -11.62 11.60
N LEU A 168 14.33 -11.28 10.67
CA LEU A 168 13.74 -12.27 9.76
C LEU A 168 14.77 -12.91 8.82
N GLN A 169 15.68 -12.12 8.25
CA GLN A 169 16.76 -12.64 7.39
C GLN A 169 17.64 -13.66 8.14
N HIS A 170 17.99 -13.34 9.38
CA HIS A 170 18.77 -14.24 10.23
C HIS A 170 18.02 -15.54 10.54
N ILE A 171 16.69 -15.48 10.72
CA ILE A 171 15.86 -16.67 11.01
C ILE A 171 15.66 -17.55 9.77
N LEU A 172 15.49 -16.96 8.58
CA LEU A 172 15.23 -17.69 7.34
C LEU A 172 16.50 -18.24 6.66
N GLY A 173 17.68 -17.98 7.21
CA GLY A 173 18.96 -18.52 6.70
C GLY A 173 19.34 -18.00 5.31
N GLY A 174 18.75 -16.88 4.87
CA GLY A 174 18.92 -16.35 3.53
C GLY A 174 19.97 -15.25 3.49
N GLU A 175 21.22 -15.59 3.19
CA GLU A 175 22.27 -14.60 2.83
C GLU A 175 21.92 -13.81 1.53
N ASN A 176 20.84 -14.17 0.82
CA ASN A 176 20.47 -13.61 -0.49
C ASN A 176 19.13 -12.86 -0.55
N ALA A 177 18.36 -12.76 0.54
CA ALA A 177 17.13 -11.97 0.54
C ALA A 177 17.47 -10.51 0.89
N GLY A 178 18.21 -9.83 0.03
CA GLY A 178 18.70 -8.47 0.28
C GLY A 178 17.54 -7.52 0.64
N ILE A 179 17.76 -6.69 1.66
CA ILE A 179 16.83 -5.61 2.07
C ILE A 179 16.46 -4.72 0.88
N GLU A 180 17.36 -4.61 -0.10
CA GLU A 180 17.16 -3.90 -1.37
C GLU A 180 16.03 -4.48 -2.26
N SER A 181 15.64 -5.75 -2.07
CA SER A 181 14.57 -6.39 -2.85
C SER A 181 13.17 -6.15 -2.27
N PHE A 182 13.06 -5.60 -1.06
CA PHE A 182 11.80 -5.34 -0.37
C PHE A 182 11.55 -3.84 -0.30
N GLN A 183 11.43 -3.20 -1.46
CA GLN A 183 10.94 -1.83 -1.55
C GLN A 183 9.43 -1.85 -1.31
N MET A 184 9.03 -1.46 -0.10
CA MET A 184 7.62 -1.40 0.33
C MET A 184 6.84 -0.30 -0.40
N ASP A 185 7.46 0.87 -0.54
CA ASP A 185 6.88 2.08 -1.13
C ASP A 185 7.24 2.14 -2.61
N PHE A 186 6.25 1.95 -3.48
CA PHE A 186 6.44 2.11 -4.92
C PHE A 186 6.38 3.59 -5.29
N PRO A 187 7.30 4.11 -6.14
CA PRO A 187 7.24 5.50 -6.53
C PRO A 187 5.98 5.78 -7.38
N PRO A 188 5.40 7.00 -7.30
CA PRO A 188 5.87 8.20 -6.58
C PRO A 188 5.42 8.29 -5.10
N ALA A 189 5.66 9.42 -4.44
CA ALA A 189 5.11 9.69 -3.10
C ALA A 189 3.57 9.69 -3.10
N ASP A 190 2.96 9.34 -1.96
CA ASP A 190 1.52 9.11 -1.85
C ASP A 190 0.75 10.35 -1.47
N ASN A 191 1.28 11.13 -0.53
CA ASN A 191 0.49 12.17 0.14
C ASN A 191 0.57 13.53 -0.54
N ARG A 192 1.68 13.83 -1.21
CA ARG A 192 1.90 15.08 -1.92
C ARG A 192 2.66 14.79 -3.19
N LEU A 193 1.99 14.93 -4.33
CA LEU A 193 2.62 14.74 -5.63
C LEU A 193 2.06 15.67 -6.69
N ASP A 194 2.93 16.04 -7.63
CA ASP A 194 2.57 16.72 -8.87
C ASP A 194 2.84 15.77 -10.04
N ILE A 195 1.80 15.45 -10.80
CA ILE A 195 1.88 14.61 -11.99
C ILE A 195 1.82 15.51 -13.24
N ALA A 196 2.83 15.44 -14.10
CA ALA A 196 2.78 16.10 -15.41
C ALA A 196 1.77 15.41 -16.34
N LEU A 197 0.96 16.18 -17.07
CA LEU A 197 -0.10 15.67 -17.95
C LEU A 197 0.30 15.65 -19.43
#